data_AF-A0A2D6DQ31-F1
#
_entry.id   AF-A0A2D6DQ31-F1
#
_cell.length_a   1.000
_cell.length_b   1.000
_cell.length_c   1.000
_cell.angle_alpha   90.00
_cell.angle_beta   90.00
_cell.angle_gamma   90.00
#
_symmetry.space_group_name_H-M   'P 1'
#
loop_
_entity.id
_entity.type
_entity.pdbx_description
1 polymer ?
#
loop_
_entity_poly.entity_id
_entity_poly.type
_entity_poly.pdbx_seq_one_letter_code
_entity_poly.pdbx_strand_id
1 'polypeptide(L)' 'KEAARYFKQQVYFPLQKITKENRDGSLRIETKICHNEEILRIIFRWIPYVHVVKPKDLKTEVEEIINGYLNDI' A
#
# COMPACT_ATOMS: atom_id res chain seq x y z
N LYS A 1 -10.40 -12.49 1.10
CA LYS A 1 -9.52 -11.36 1.53
C LYS A 1 -10.34 -10.07 1.51
N GLU A 2 -10.85 -9.63 2.66
CA GLU A 2 -11.78 -8.48 2.76
C GLU A 2 -11.18 -7.15 2.30
N ALA A 3 -9.89 -6.91 2.55
CA ALA A 3 -9.20 -5.67 2.15
C ALA A 3 -9.35 -5.35 0.65
N ALA A 4 -9.30 -6.37 -0.22
CA ALA A 4 -9.45 -6.20 -1.67
C ALA A 4 -10.80 -5.59 -2.06
N ARG A 5 -11.88 -5.87 -1.32
CA ARG A 5 -13.21 -5.34 -1.64
C ARG A 5 -13.28 -3.83 -1.39
N TYR A 6 -12.60 -3.35 -0.35
CA TYR A 6 -12.54 -1.92 -0.04
C TYR A 6 -11.86 -1.14 -1.17
N PHE A 7 -10.72 -1.60 -1.69
CA PHE A 7 -10.04 -0.93 -2.81
C PHE A 7 -10.81 -0.93 -4.13
N LYS A 8 -11.79 -1.84 -4.29
CA LYS A 8 -12.72 -1.82 -5.43
C LYS A 8 -13.88 -0.85 -5.24
N GLN A 9 -14.34 -0.68 -4.00
CA GLN A 9 -15.52 0.14 -3.66
C GLN A 9 -15.15 1.61 -3.46
N GLN A 10 -13.94 1.90 -2.99
CA GLN A 10 -13.44 3.25 -2.78
C GLN A 10 -12.03 3.44 -3.33
N VAL A 11 -11.79 4.66 -3.80
CA VAL A 11 -10.47 5.12 -4.22
C VAL A 11 -9.75 5.63 -2.98
N TYR A 12 -8.76 4.88 -2.51
CA TYR A 12 -7.93 5.29 -1.38
C TYR A 12 -6.65 5.98 -1.84
N PHE A 13 -6.19 5.67 -3.05
CA PHE A 13 -4.97 6.24 -3.61
C PHE A 13 -5.28 7.28 -4.70
N PRO A 14 -4.49 8.36 -4.83
CA PRO A 14 -4.64 9.29 -5.93
C PRO A 14 -4.34 8.59 -7.26
N LEU A 15 -5.20 8.78 -8.27
CA LEU A 15 -5.05 8.14 -9.58
C LEU A 15 -4.94 6.60 -9.50
N GLN A 16 -5.64 5.99 -8.54
CA GLN A 16 -5.69 4.55 -8.35
C GLN A 16 -6.16 3.81 -9.62
N LYS A 17 -5.37 2.86 -10.09
CA LYS A 17 -5.70 1.94 -11.18
C LYS A 17 -5.52 0.52 -10.73
N ILE A 18 -6.57 -0.30 -10.90
CA ILE A 18 -6.50 -1.72 -10.60
C ILE A 18 -5.99 -2.43 -11.86
N THR A 19 -4.72 -2.79 -11.87
CA THR A 19 -4.03 -3.36 -13.04
C THR A 19 -4.22 -4.87 -13.13
N LYS A 20 -4.37 -5.55 -11.99
CA LYS A 20 -4.54 -7.00 -11.98
C LYS A 20 -5.29 -7.48 -10.75
N GLU A 21 -6.12 -8.49 -10.96
CA GLU A 21 -6.69 -9.32 -9.92
C GLU A 21 -6.12 -10.72 -10.05
N ASN A 22 -5.48 -11.22 -8.99
CA ASN A 22 -4.99 -12.59 -8.96
C ASN A 22 -6.12 -13.52 -8.50
N ARG A 23 -6.05 -14.79 -8.93
CA ARG A 23 -7.00 -15.84 -8.55
C ARG A 23 -7.07 -16.08 -7.02
N ASP A 24 -6.01 -15.72 -6.30
CA ASP A 24 -5.92 -15.76 -4.84
C ASP A 24 -6.70 -14.63 -4.13
N GLY A 25 -7.34 -13.73 -4.90
CA GLY A 25 -8.06 -12.57 -4.38
C GLY A 25 -7.17 -11.41 -3.95
N SER A 26 -5.88 -11.42 -4.33
CA SER A 26 -4.99 -10.25 -4.20
C SER A 26 -5.16 -9.28 -5.37
N LEU A 27 -5.08 -7.99 -5.09
CA LEU A 27 -5.18 -6.92 -6.09
C LEU A 27 -3.82 -6.27 -6.30
N ARG A 28 -3.51 -5.98 -7.56
CA ARG A 28 -2.38 -5.15 -7.95
C ARG A 28 -2.92 -3.78 -8.34
N ILE A 29 -2.53 -2.80 -7.54
CA ILE A 29 -2.95 -1.42 -7.67
C ILE A 29 -1.74 -0.61 -8.10
N GLU A 30 -1.92 0.18 -9.15
CA GLU A 30 -1.00 1.23 -9.56
C GLU A 30 -1.57 2.58 -9.14
N THR A 31 -0.71 3.48 -8.75
CA THR A 31 -1.06 4.83 -8.28
C THR A 31 0.04 5.77 -8.72
N LYS A 32 -0.31 7.04 -8.91
CA LYS A 32 0.65 8.07 -9.28
C LYS A 32 0.59 9.17 -8.23
N ILE A 33 1.71 9.35 -7.55
CA ILE A 33 1.89 10.31 -6.46
C ILE A 33 3.00 11.29 -6.84
N CYS A 34 2.93 12.49 -6.26
CA CYS A 34 4.02 13.47 -6.35
C CYS A 34 4.98 13.33 -5.16
N HIS A 35 4.46 13.08 -3.96
CA HIS A 35 5.26 12.94 -2.75
C HIS A 35 4.96 11.62 -2.03
N ASN A 36 6.01 10.94 -1.54
CA ASN A 36 5.89 9.68 -0.80
C ASN A 36 5.02 9.83 0.47
N GLU A 37 5.16 10.94 1.18
CA GLU A 37 4.44 11.21 2.43
C GLU A 37 2.92 11.14 2.31
N GLU A 38 2.38 11.48 1.12
CA GLU A 38 0.94 11.39 0.85
C GLU A 38 0.44 9.95 0.90
N ILE A 39 1.24 9.01 0.36
CA ILE A 39 0.85 7.60 0.30
C ILE A 39 1.20 6.83 1.57
N LEU A 40 2.27 7.23 2.26
CA LEU A 40 2.73 6.58 3.48
C LEU A 40 1.60 6.45 4.51
N ARG A 41 0.87 7.55 4.79
CA ARG A 41 -0.25 7.53 5.75
C ARG A 41 -1.33 6.51 5.39
N ILE A 42 -1.62 6.39 4.09
CA ILE A 42 -2.62 5.45 3.58
C ILE A 42 -2.09 4.03 3.75
N ILE A 43 -0.85 3.77 3.34
CA ILE A 43 -0.21 2.45 3.48
C ILE A 43 -0.22 1.99 4.93
N PHE A 44 0.22 2.83 5.86
CA PHE A 44 0.27 2.50 7.30
C PHE A 44 -1.12 2.14 7.86
N ARG A 45 -2.17 2.83 7.42
CA ARG A 45 -3.56 2.51 7.82
C ARG A 45 -4.01 1.12 7.37
N TRP A 46 -3.44 0.59 6.30
CA TRP A 46 -3.80 -0.69 5.71
C TRP A 46 -2.82 -1.81 6.03
N ILE A 47 -1.77 -1.59 6.82
CA ILE A 47 -0.90 -2.65 7.32
C ILE A 47 -1.72 -3.62 8.19
N PRO A 48 -1.55 -4.95 8.05
CA PRO A 48 -0.56 -5.67 7.23
C PRO A 48 -1.07 -6.09 5.84
N TYR A 49 -2.23 -5.60 5.41
CA TYR A 49 -2.89 -6.05 4.17
C TYR A 49 -2.32 -5.42 2.89
N VAL A 50 -1.64 -4.27 3.00
CA VAL A 50 -1.02 -3.56 1.88
C VAL A 50 0.50 -3.56 2.03
N HIS A 51 1.19 -3.84 0.93
CA HIS A 51 2.64 -3.74 0.85
C HIS A 51 3.06 -3.06 -0.46
N VAL A 52 4.12 -2.27 -0.40
CA VAL A 52 4.70 -1.61 -1.58
C VAL A 52 5.55 -2.61 -2.34
N VAL A 53 5.26 -2.81 -3.62
CA VAL A 53 6.08 -3.65 -4.51
C VAL A 53 7.17 -2.80 -5.19
N LYS A 54 6.82 -1.59 -5.63
CA LYS A 54 7.70 -0.61 -6.28
C LYS A 54 7.16 0.81 -6.04
N PRO A 55 8.01 1.86 -6.09
CA PRO A 55 9.47 1.84 -6.27
C PRO A 55 10.21 1.33 -5.03
N LYS A 56 11.50 0.99 -5.18
CA LYS A 56 12.30 0.37 -4.10
C LYS A 56 12.51 1.34 -2.93
N ASP A 57 12.74 2.61 -3.20
CA ASP A 57 12.91 3.66 -2.19
C ASP A 57 11.72 3.74 -1.23
N LEU A 58 10.50 3.83 -1.77
CA LEU A 58 9.28 3.86 -0.96
C LEU A 58 9.10 2.56 -0.15
N LYS A 59 9.43 1.41 -0.74
CA LYS A 59 9.38 0.13 -0.04
C LYS A 59 10.33 0.11 1.15
N THR A 60 11.57 0.56 0.95
CA THR A 60 12.58 0.65 2.01
C THR A 60 12.15 1.60 3.11
N GLU A 61 11.64 2.78 2.77
CA GLU A 61 11.14 3.76 3.75
C GLU A 61 10.00 3.19 4.61
N VAL A 62 9.02 2.51 3.99
CA VAL A 62 7.95 1.82 4.72
C VAL A 62 8.51 0.72 5.63
N GLU A 63 9.43 -0.10 5.14
CA GLU A 63 10.06 -1.17 5.92
C GLU A 63 10.86 -0.63 7.11
N GLU A 64 11.62 0.44 6.93
CA GLU A 64 12.39 1.10 8.01
C GLU A 64 11.47 1.64 9.09
N ILE A 65 10.37 2.30 8.71
CA ILE A 65 9.40 2.83 9.67
C ILE A 65 8.72 1.69 10.45
N ILE A 66 8.28 0.63 9.77
CA ILE A 66 7.69 -0.55 10.43
C ILE A 66 8.69 -1.20 11.38
N ASN A 67 9.95 -1.34 10.95
CA ASN A 67 11.00 -1.94 11.75
C ASN A 67 11.33 -1.07 12.98
N GLY A 68 11.28 0.26 12.84
CA GLY A 68 11.36 1.19 13.97
C GLY A 68 10.25 0.96 14.99
N TYR A 69 9.00 0.86 14.55
CA TYR A 69 7.88 0.55 15.44
C TYR A 69 7.98 -0.83 16.12
N LEU A 70 8.59 -1.81 15.45
CA LEU A 70 8.75 -3.17 16.00
C LEU A 70 9.92 -3.28 16.99
N ASN A 71 10.98 -2.48 16.82
CA ASN A 71 12.15 -2.47 17.73
C ASN A 71 11.96 -1.56 18.95
N ASP A 72 10.98 -0.66 18.94
CA ASP A 72 10.65 0.22 20.07
C ASP A 72 9.73 -0.46 21.11
N ILE A 73 9.39 -1.75 20.92
CA ILE A 73 8.55 -2.57 21.81
C ILE A 73 9.39 -3.53 22.65
#